data_AF-A0A2A5V6Q5-F1
#
_entry.id   AF-A0A2A5V6Q5-F1
#
_cell.length_a   1.000
_cell.length_b   1.000
_cell.length_c   1.000
_cell.angle_alpha   90.00
_cell.angle_beta   90.00
_cell.angle_gamma   90.00
#
_symmetry.space_group_name_H-M   'P 1'
#
loop_
_entity.id
_entity.type
_entity.pdbx_description
1 polymer ?
#
loop_
_entity_poly.entity_id
_entity_poly.type
_entity_poly.pdbx_seq_one_letter_code
_entity_poly.pdbx_strand_id
1 'polypeptide(L)' 'MKIEVKDNNVEQALRVLKRKLQREGFFKVIKMKSNYEKPSEKKKRIKTENIKRVKKLLKLKNRI' A
#
# COMPACT_ATOMS: atom_id res chain seq x y z
N MET A 1 -10.59 -1.53 10.52
CA MET A 1 -10.65 -2.75 9.68
C MET A 1 -11.09 -3.90 10.57
N LYS A 2 -12.25 -4.52 10.30
CA LYS A 2 -12.79 -5.63 11.09
C LYS A 2 -12.82 -6.89 10.22
N ILE A 3 -12.49 -8.04 10.80
CA ILE A 3 -12.55 -9.35 10.15
C ILE A 3 -13.33 -10.27 11.07
N GLU A 4 -14.36 -10.90 10.53
CA GLU A 4 -15.15 -11.90 11.23
C GLU A 4 -14.51 -13.26 10.98
N VAL A 5 -14.29 -14.00 12.06
CA VAL A 5 -13.79 -15.37 12.00
C VAL A 5 -15.01 -16.27 12.03
N LYS A 6 -15.14 -17.13 11.01
CA LYS A 6 -16.15 -18.19 10.97
C LYS A 6 -15.45 -19.52 11.28
N ASP A 7 -16.15 -20.39 12.01
CA ASP A 7 -15.75 -21.78 12.24
C ASP A 7 -14.36 -21.96 12.89
N ASN A 8 -13.97 -21.05 13.79
CA ASN A 8 -12.65 -21.04 14.46
C ASN A 8 -11.44 -21.05 13.51
N ASN A 9 -11.61 -20.70 12.23
CA ASN A 9 -10.50 -20.67 11.27
C ASN A 9 -9.69 -19.37 11.37
N VAL A 10 -8.94 -19.25 12.47
CA VAL A 10 -8.14 -18.06 12.82
C VAL A 10 -7.00 -17.84 11.82
N GLU A 11 -6.37 -18.91 11.34
CA GLU A 11 -5.23 -18.81 10.41
C GLU A 11 -5.64 -18.19 9.07
N GLN A 12 -6.79 -18.61 8.53
CA GLN A 12 -7.33 -18.03 7.32
C GLN A 12 -7.69 -16.55 7.52
N ALA A 13 -8.30 -16.20 8.65
CA ALA A 13 -8.63 -14.82 8.99
C ALA A 13 -7.38 -13.92 9.07
N LEU A 14 -6.29 -14.40 9.67
CA LEU A 14 -5.00 -13.69 9.70
C LEU A 14 -4.40 -13.52 8.30
N ARG A 15 -4.52 -14.54 7.44
CA ARG A 15 -4.04 -14.45 6.05
C ARG A 15 -4.82 -13.41 5.25
N VAL A 16 -6.14 -13.35 5.44
CA VAL A 16 -7.02 -12.35 4.82
C VAL A 16 -6.70 -10.95 5.34
N LEU A 17 -6.50 -10.80 6.66
CA LEU A 17 -6.06 -9.54 7.29
C LEU A 17 -4.78 -9.03 6.65
N LYS A 18 -3.74 -9.87 6.59
CA LYS A 18 -2.44 -9.53 6.03
C LYS A 18 -2.57 -9.09 4.57
N ARG A 19 -3.32 -9.84 3.75
CA ARG A 19 -3.54 -9.48 2.33
C ARG A 19 -4.28 -8.16 2.18
N LYS A 20 -5.27 -7.88 3.04
CA LYS A 20 -6.04 -6.63 3.00
C LYS A 20 -5.17 -5.43 3.42
N LEU A 21 -4.37 -5.57 4.48
CA LEU A 21 -3.39 -4.54 4.90
C LEU A 21 -2.34 -4.25 3.82
N GLN A 22 -1.90 -5.28 3.09
CA GLN A 22 -0.97 -5.13 1.98
C GLN A 22 -1.61 -4.38 0.79
N ARG A 23 -2.87 -4.68 0.44
CA ARG A 23 -3.59 -3.96 -0.63
C ARG A 23 -3.80 -2.49 -0.30
N GLU A 24 -4.18 -2.20 0.95
CA GLU A 24 -4.36 -0.83 1.44
C GLU A 24 -3.03 -0.07 1.57
N GLY A 25 -1.88 -0.77 1.48
CA GLY A 25 -0.56 -0.16 1.55
C GLY A 25 -0.19 0.31 2.96
N PHE A 26 -0.85 -0.23 3.98
CA PHE A 26 -0.71 0.18 5.38
C PHE A 26 0.76 0.14 5.86
N PHE A 27 1.46 -0.96 5.57
CA PHE A 27 2.88 -1.11 5.92
C PHE A 27 3.79 -0.07 5.24
N LYS A 28 3.42 0.38 4.03
CA LYS A 28 4.15 1.43 3.32
C LYS A 28 3.97 2.77 4.03
N VAL A 29 2.74 3.07 4.49
CA VAL A 29 2.44 4.30 5.24
C VAL A 29 3.17 4.32 6.57
N ILE A 30 3.19 3.20 7.31
CA ILE A 30 3.94 3.09 8.57
C ILE A 30 5.42 3.40 8.34
N LYS A 31 6.05 2.75 7.34
CA LYS A 31 7.47 2.96 7.05
C LYS A 31 7.79 4.39 6.61
N MET A 32 6.86 5.07 5.92
CA MET A 32 7.04 6.48 5.56
C MET A 32 6.86 7.43 6.74
N LYS A 33 6.10 7.04 7.77
CA LYS A 33 5.82 7.87 8.95
C LYS A 33 6.72 7.58 10.14
N SER A 34 7.56 6.55 10.10
CA SER A 34 8.44 6.19 11.21
C SER A 34 9.51 7.24 11.51
N ASN A 35 9.82 8.09 10.54
CA ASN A 35 10.83 9.14 10.66
C ASN A 35 10.25 10.47 10.16
N TYR A 36 10.73 11.57 10.71
CA TYR A 36 10.37 12.90 10.22
C TYR A 36 10.91 13.09 8.80
N GLU A 37 10.02 13.39 7.85
CA GLU A 37 10.35 13.73 6.47
C GLU A 37 10.29 15.25 6.30
N LYS A 38 11.39 15.87 5.87
CA LYS A 38 11.41 17.32 5.60
C LYS A 38 10.38 17.66 4.50
N PRO A 39 9.73 18.83 4.54
CA PRO A 39 8.71 19.20 3.55
C PRO A 39 9.24 19.25 2.11
N SER A 40 10.52 19.60 1.91
CA SER A 40 11.18 19.58 0.61
C SER A 40 11.36 18.16 0.05
N GLU A 41 11.72 17.20 0.91
CA GLU A 41 11.88 15.79 0.55
C GLU A 41 10.53 15.14 0.25
N LYS A 42 9.51 15.47 1.05
CA LYS A 42 8.13 15.05 0.82
C LYS A 42 7.61 15.48 -0.56
N LYS A 43 7.87 16.74 -0.97
CA LYS A 43 7.52 17.25 -2.30
C LYS A 43 8.22 16.46 -3.42
N LYS A 44 9.52 16.18 -3.28
CA LYS A 44 10.30 15.38 -4.24
C LYS A 44 9.75 13.95 -4.34
N ARG A 45 9.46 13.30 -3.21
CA ARG A 45 8.90 11.94 -3.17
C ARG A 45 7.54 11.88 -3.87
N ILE A 46 6.61 12.77 -3.55
CA ILE A 46 5.28 12.79 -4.18
C ILE A 46 5.40 12.95 -5.71
N LYS A 47 6.24 13.86 -6.18
CA LYS A 47 6.48 14.04 -7.63
C LYS A 47 6.98 12.75 -8.29
N THR A 48 7.98 12.09 -7.69
CA THR A 48 8.54 10.85 -8.23
C THR A 48 7.55 9.68 -8.18
N GLU A 49 6.76 9.55 -7.11
CA GLU A 49 5.72 8.52 -6.99
C GLU A 49 4.60 8.69 -8.02
N ASN A 50 4.18 9.93 -8.28
CA ASN A 50 3.18 10.22 -9.32
C ASN A 50 3.68 9.85 -10.72
N ILE A 51 4.93 10.23 -11.05
CA ILE A 51 5.54 9.85 -12.34
C ILE A 51 5.61 8.32 -12.48
N LYS A 52 6.04 7.60 -11.43
CA LYS A 52 6.07 6.12 -11.44
C LYS A 52 4.66 5.53 -11.63
N ARG A 53 3.64 6.08 -10.96
CA ARG A 53 2.25 5.65 -11.09
C ARG A 53 1.74 5.80 -12.52
N VAL A 54 1.95 6.98 -13.12
CA VAL A 54 1.54 7.26 -14.51
C VAL A 54 2.23 6.32 -15.50
N LYS A 55 3.56 6.14 -15.38
CA LYS A 55 4.32 5.20 -16.22
C LYS A 55 3.79 3.76 -16.09
N LYS A 56 3.45 3.32 -14.88
CA LYS A 56 2.87 1.99 -14.65
C LYS A 56 1.50 1.84 -15.31
N LEU A 57 0.63 2.84 -15.20
CA LEU A 57 -0.70 2.83 -15.83
C LEU A 57 -0.61 2.79 -17.36
N LEU A 58 0.28 3.59 -17.95
CA LEU A 58 0.54 3.57 -19.39
C LEU A 58 1.03 2.20 -19.85
N LYS A 59 1.96 1.58 -19.12
CA LYS A 59 2.45 0.22 -19.44
C LYS A 59 1.35 -0.83 -19.37
N LEU A 60 0.40 -0.69 -18.43
CA LEU A 60 -0.75 -1.60 -18.33
C LEU A 60 -1.74 -1.39 -19.48
N LYS A 61 -1.98 -0.14 -19.88
CA LYS A 61 -2.87 0.20 -21.01
C LYS A 61 -2.31 -0.31 -22.34
N ASN A 62 -1.01 -0.19 -22.56
CA ASN A 62 -0.34 -0.66 -23.79
C ASN A 62 -0.19 -2.19 -23.88
N ARG A 63 -0.66 -2.92 -22.85
CA ARG A 63 -0.59 -4.38 -22.77
C ARG A 63 -1.91 -5.06 -23.16
N ILE A 64 -2.96 -4.26 -23.34
CA ILE A 64 -4.26 -4.62 -23.91
C ILE A 64 -4.17 -4.29 -25.40
#